data_AF-A8S9Y7-F1
#
_entry.id   AF-A8S9Y7-F1
#
_cell.length_a   1.000
_cell.length_b   1.000
_cell.length_c   1.000
_cell.angle_alpha   90.00
_cell.angle_beta   90.00
_cell.angle_gamma   90.00
#
_symmetry.space_group_name_H-M   'P 1'
#
loop_
_entity.id
_entity.type
_entity.pdbx_description
1 polymer ?
#
loop_
_entity_poly.entity_id
_entity_poly.type
_entity_poly.pdbx_seq_one_letter_code
_entity_poly.pdbx_strand_id
1 'polypeptide(L)'
;MEKRRLTSLRSVLLQYLVRTALACLLVAVGWLLALMLWIQNGELFLPANQAAQACQKAAQDVLPGMTAATFDETQLDSLCRYALFAAPDSSEVLATNMDAGHLQRAMENRQGKTHWHFGYTQYYMTSKLQDGTVCLLQFDYAVPYADPALRGVLPDMQTVHCILGILLLVGAVVWSTHRTGRFLTRETEKLTAAAQAVARKDLDSAVFSGAKVREYESTLQALQTMGDALTGSLQKQWAMEQRQREQIIQLSHKLKTPLTIIEGNAELLAEDDDLTAEQKAQVESILQGAEQTRTYLGKIRAEVQTPLRYKRNAEQ
;
A
#
# COMPACT_ATOMS: atom_id res chain seq x y z
N MET A 1 -37.44 -5.79 2.02
CA MET A 1 -36.02 -5.43 2.18
C MET A 1 -35.18 -6.24 1.22
N GLU A 2 -34.60 -5.60 0.23
CA GLU A 2 -33.74 -6.24 -0.76
C GLU A 2 -32.44 -6.72 -0.07
N LYS A 3 -32.21 -8.03 -0.03
CA LYS A 3 -30.96 -8.60 0.52
C LYS A 3 -29.81 -8.19 -0.40
N ARG A 4 -29.12 -7.08 -0.08
CA ARG A 4 -27.85 -6.72 -0.72
C ARG A 4 -26.91 -7.92 -0.60
N ARG A 5 -26.49 -8.48 -1.75
CA ARG A 5 -25.45 -9.51 -1.78
C ARG A 5 -24.12 -8.87 -1.41
N LEU A 6 -23.79 -8.92 -0.13
CA LEU A 6 -22.51 -8.45 0.39
C LEU A 6 -21.40 -9.44 -0.01
N THR A 7 -20.32 -8.93 -0.58
CA THR A 7 -19.13 -9.74 -0.88
C THR A 7 -18.28 -9.87 0.37
N SER A 8 -17.74 -11.05 0.64
CA SER A 8 -16.79 -11.22 1.75
C SER A 8 -15.44 -10.58 1.39
N LEU A 9 -14.70 -10.13 2.39
CA LEU A 9 -13.35 -9.60 2.25
C LEU A 9 -12.44 -10.63 1.56
N ARG A 10 -12.59 -11.92 1.92
CA ARG A 10 -11.89 -13.02 1.25
C ARG A 10 -12.20 -13.07 -0.25
N SER A 11 -13.46 -12.90 -0.63
CA SER A 11 -13.86 -12.89 -2.05
C SER A 11 -13.26 -11.68 -2.78
N VAL A 12 -13.24 -10.51 -2.15
CA VAL A 12 -12.62 -9.29 -2.71
C VAL A 12 -11.13 -9.51 -2.95
N LEU A 13 -10.40 -10.07 -1.97
CA LEU A 13 -8.98 -10.38 -2.08
C LEU A 13 -8.70 -11.45 -3.15
N LEU A 14 -9.55 -12.49 -3.23
CA LEU A 14 -9.44 -13.52 -4.26
C LEU A 14 -9.68 -12.94 -5.66
N GLN A 15 -10.71 -12.10 -5.83
CA GLN A 15 -10.96 -11.41 -7.08
C GLN A 15 -9.79 -10.50 -7.48
N TYR A 16 -9.17 -9.82 -6.52
CA TYR A 16 -7.94 -9.04 -6.75
C TYR A 16 -6.81 -9.94 -7.27
N LEU A 17 -6.55 -11.07 -6.60
CA LEU A 17 -5.50 -11.99 -7.00
C LEU A 17 -5.73 -12.51 -8.42
N VAL A 18 -6.95 -12.98 -8.72
CA VAL A 18 -7.32 -13.52 -10.03
C VAL A 18 -7.22 -12.45 -11.12
N ARG A 19 -7.73 -11.24 -10.88
CA ARG A 19 -7.64 -10.14 -11.86
C ARG A 19 -6.20 -9.70 -12.10
N THR A 20 -5.37 -9.66 -11.07
CA THR A 20 -3.95 -9.31 -11.19
C THR A 20 -3.21 -10.39 -11.97
N ALA A 21 -3.42 -11.66 -11.64
CA ALA A 21 -2.83 -12.78 -12.36
C ALA A 21 -3.22 -12.77 -13.84
N LEU A 22 -4.51 -12.52 -14.14
CA LEU A 22 -5.01 -12.42 -15.51
C LEU A 22 -4.43 -11.21 -16.25
N ALA A 23 -4.30 -10.05 -15.60
CA ALA A 23 -3.67 -8.88 -16.18
C ALA A 23 -2.19 -9.14 -16.50
N CYS A 24 -1.44 -9.75 -15.57
CA CYS A 24 -0.04 -10.15 -15.81
C CYS A 24 0.07 -11.15 -16.97
N LEU A 25 -0.83 -12.12 -17.03
CA LEU A 25 -0.87 -13.10 -18.12
C LEU A 25 -1.14 -12.42 -19.46
N LEU A 26 -2.11 -11.52 -19.55
CA LEU A 26 -2.41 -10.77 -20.76
C LEU A 26 -1.23 -9.88 -21.20
N VAL A 27 -0.57 -9.22 -20.26
CA VAL A 27 0.64 -8.44 -20.54
C VAL A 27 1.77 -9.34 -21.04
N ALA A 28 2.02 -10.47 -20.39
CA ALA A 28 3.05 -11.41 -20.82
C ALA A 28 2.76 -12.00 -22.22
N VAL A 29 1.52 -12.41 -22.48
CA VAL A 29 1.11 -12.93 -23.80
C VAL A 29 1.22 -11.84 -24.85
N GLY A 30 0.74 -10.63 -24.58
CA GLY A 30 0.86 -9.50 -25.51
C GLY A 30 2.31 -9.12 -25.78
N TRP A 31 3.17 -9.19 -24.76
CA TRP A 31 4.61 -8.93 -24.88
C TRP A 31 5.32 -9.97 -25.75
N LEU A 32 5.00 -11.25 -25.57
CA LEU A 32 5.52 -12.35 -26.39
C LEU A 32 5.00 -12.30 -27.84
N LEU A 33 3.73 -11.94 -28.03
CA LEU A 33 3.16 -11.74 -29.36
C LEU A 33 3.81 -10.56 -30.07
N ALA A 34 4.08 -9.46 -29.35
CA ALA A 34 4.82 -8.33 -29.90
C ALA A 34 6.22 -8.75 -30.35
N LEU A 35 6.92 -9.58 -29.56
CA LEU A 35 8.22 -10.15 -29.97
C LEU A 35 8.09 -11.01 -31.24
N MET A 36 7.09 -11.89 -31.31
CA MET A 36 6.86 -12.75 -32.49
C MET A 36 6.56 -11.95 -33.76
N LEU A 37 5.68 -10.94 -33.66
CA LEU A 37 5.37 -10.04 -34.77
C LEU A 37 6.59 -9.22 -35.20
N TRP A 38 7.43 -8.84 -34.25
CA TRP A 38 8.66 -8.12 -34.55
C TRP A 38 9.67 -8.99 -35.30
N ILE A 39 9.85 -10.25 -34.89
CA ILE A 39 10.72 -11.22 -35.58
C ILE A 39 10.24 -11.45 -37.03
N GLN A 40 8.92 -11.51 -37.26
CA GLN A 40 8.37 -11.75 -38.60
C GLN A 40 8.48 -10.54 -39.55
N ASN A 41 8.46 -9.32 -39.01
CA ASN A 41 8.46 -8.07 -39.79
C ASN A 41 9.83 -7.36 -39.81
N GLY A 42 10.89 -8.03 -39.36
CA GLY A 42 12.15 -7.40 -38.98
C GLY A 42 13.04 -6.93 -40.13
N GLU A 43 12.88 -5.67 -40.55
CA GLU A 43 13.89 -4.94 -41.33
C GLU A 43 15.02 -4.35 -40.45
N LEU A 44 14.83 -4.26 -39.12
CA LEU A 44 15.72 -3.54 -38.19
C LEU A 44 16.67 -4.45 -37.37
N PHE A 45 16.44 -5.76 -37.34
CA PHE A 45 17.23 -6.73 -36.55
C PHE A 45 17.44 -8.02 -37.33
N LEU A 46 18.63 -8.59 -37.23
CA LEU A 46 18.99 -9.82 -37.92
C LEU A 46 18.68 -11.05 -37.06
N PRO A 47 18.28 -12.20 -37.66
CA PRO A 47 18.14 -13.46 -36.93
C PRO A 47 19.38 -13.80 -36.09
N ALA A 48 19.17 -14.35 -34.90
CA ALA A 48 20.23 -14.72 -33.95
C ALA A 48 21.28 -15.69 -34.52
N ASN A 49 20.95 -16.45 -35.56
CA ASN A 49 21.86 -17.39 -36.21
C ASN A 49 22.64 -16.77 -37.39
N GLN A 50 22.39 -15.51 -37.75
CA GLN A 50 22.97 -14.92 -38.95
C GLN A 50 24.49 -14.70 -38.82
N ALA A 51 24.98 -14.31 -37.63
CA ALA A 51 26.42 -14.23 -37.38
C ALA A 51 27.11 -15.60 -37.51
N ALA A 52 26.47 -16.66 -37.01
CA ALA A 52 26.96 -18.04 -37.17
C ALA A 52 27.01 -18.47 -38.64
N GLN A 53 25.95 -18.19 -39.40
CA GLN A 53 25.89 -18.48 -40.84
C GLN A 53 26.92 -17.68 -41.65
N ALA A 54 27.12 -16.41 -41.31
CA ALA A 54 28.12 -15.54 -41.95
C ALA A 54 29.54 -16.05 -41.69
N CYS A 55 29.88 -16.38 -40.43
CA CYS A 55 31.16 -16.98 -40.08
C CYS A 55 31.37 -18.34 -40.75
N GLN A 56 30.32 -19.16 -40.84
CA GLN A 56 30.37 -20.44 -41.52
C GLN A 56 30.67 -20.28 -43.00
N LYS A 57 29.97 -19.37 -43.68
CA LYS A 57 30.19 -19.06 -45.09
C LYS A 57 31.60 -18.51 -45.35
N ALA A 58 32.06 -17.59 -44.52
CA ALA A 58 33.42 -17.03 -44.62
C ALA A 58 34.49 -18.13 -44.50
N ALA A 59 34.33 -19.07 -43.57
CA ALA A 59 35.29 -20.16 -43.39
C ALA A 59 35.32 -21.19 -44.51
N GLN A 60 34.20 -21.41 -45.18
CA GLN A 60 34.07 -22.43 -46.24
C GLN A 60 34.40 -21.87 -47.62
N ASP A 61 33.94 -20.66 -47.92
CA ASP A 61 33.96 -20.13 -49.29
C ASP A 61 35.06 -19.07 -49.51
N VAL A 62 35.45 -18.33 -48.46
CA VAL A 62 36.32 -17.14 -48.58
C VAL A 62 37.73 -17.43 -48.07
N LEU A 63 37.86 -17.88 -46.82
CA LEU A 63 39.14 -18.08 -46.14
C LEU A 63 40.07 -19.11 -46.82
N PRO A 64 39.59 -20.24 -47.39
CA PRO A 64 40.46 -21.19 -48.09
C PRO A 64 41.05 -20.65 -49.41
N GLY A 65 40.55 -19.51 -49.90
CA GLY A 65 41.06 -18.82 -51.10
C GLY A 65 42.15 -17.79 -50.81
N MET A 66 42.39 -17.45 -49.55
CA MET A 66 43.25 -16.33 -49.13
C MET A 66 44.61 -16.80 -48.60
N THR A 67 45.57 -15.86 -48.58
CA THR A 67 46.84 -15.95 -47.84
C THR A 67 46.95 -14.79 -46.86
N ALA A 68 47.82 -14.89 -45.86
CA ALA A 68 48.03 -13.82 -44.87
C ALA A 68 48.43 -12.48 -45.51
N ALA A 69 49.14 -12.52 -46.64
CA ALA A 69 49.56 -11.33 -47.39
C ALA A 69 48.45 -10.74 -48.28
N THR A 70 47.42 -11.52 -48.61
CA THR A 70 46.27 -11.10 -49.45
C THR A 70 44.97 -11.01 -48.64
N PHE A 71 45.07 -11.08 -47.31
CA PHE A 71 43.91 -11.05 -46.43
C PHE A 71 43.21 -9.71 -46.53
N ASP A 72 41.96 -9.75 -46.99
CA ASP A 72 41.11 -8.57 -47.14
C ASP A 72 39.91 -8.69 -46.21
N GLU A 73 39.92 -7.86 -45.16
CA GLU A 73 38.87 -7.81 -44.15
C GLU A 73 37.51 -7.41 -44.73
N THR A 74 37.48 -6.71 -45.88
CA THR A 74 36.24 -6.23 -46.50
C THR A 74 35.42 -7.36 -47.15
N GLN A 75 36.02 -8.54 -47.34
CA GLN A 75 35.35 -9.73 -47.85
C GLN A 75 34.67 -10.56 -46.76
N LEU A 76 34.93 -10.27 -45.49
CA LEU A 76 34.18 -10.85 -44.38
C LEU A 76 32.94 -10.00 -44.07
N ASP A 77 31.85 -10.65 -43.70
CA ASP A 77 30.66 -9.95 -43.22
C ASP A 77 30.99 -9.17 -41.94
N SER A 78 30.43 -7.98 -41.77
CA SER A 78 30.53 -7.15 -40.57
C SER A 78 30.18 -7.86 -39.25
N LEU A 79 29.45 -8.97 -39.33
CA LEU A 79 29.08 -9.82 -38.19
C LEU A 79 30.20 -10.79 -37.77
N CYS A 80 31.19 -11.02 -38.62
CA CYS A 80 32.28 -11.95 -38.37
C CYS A 80 33.38 -11.25 -37.56
N ARG A 81 33.59 -11.69 -36.31
CA ARG A 81 34.78 -11.30 -35.56
C ARG A 81 35.90 -12.31 -35.89
N TYR A 82 37.09 -11.84 -36.22
CA TYR A 82 38.21 -12.68 -36.64
C TYR A 82 39.52 -12.30 -35.94
N ALA A 83 40.38 -13.30 -35.78
CA ALA A 83 41.76 -13.15 -35.37
C ALA A 83 42.63 -14.05 -36.28
N LEU A 84 43.56 -13.44 -37.00
CA LEU A 84 44.51 -14.11 -37.89
C LEU A 84 45.80 -14.37 -37.12
N PHE A 85 46.23 -15.63 -37.08
CA PHE A 85 47.44 -16.07 -36.38
C PHE A 85 48.53 -16.49 -37.35
N ALA A 86 49.78 -16.17 -37.01
CA ALA A 86 50.94 -16.49 -37.84
C ALA A 86 51.18 -17.99 -38.04
N ALA A 87 50.78 -18.81 -37.06
CA ALA A 87 50.88 -20.27 -37.13
C ALA A 87 49.79 -20.95 -36.28
N PRO A 88 49.50 -22.25 -36.52
CA PRO A 88 48.52 -23.00 -35.73
C PRO A 88 48.78 -22.97 -34.22
N ASP A 89 50.03 -22.98 -33.77
CA ASP A 89 50.37 -22.99 -32.34
C ASP A 89 50.94 -21.66 -31.83
N SER A 90 51.00 -20.64 -32.69
CA SER A 90 51.51 -19.32 -32.31
C SER A 90 50.43 -18.48 -31.62
N SER A 91 50.85 -17.73 -30.60
CA SER A 91 50.07 -16.66 -29.97
C SER A 91 50.23 -15.31 -30.67
N GLU A 92 51.06 -15.25 -31.72
CA GLU A 92 51.27 -14.06 -32.53
C GLU A 92 50.08 -13.80 -33.45
N VAL A 93 49.43 -12.66 -33.23
CA VAL A 93 48.26 -12.20 -33.99
C VAL A 93 48.75 -11.25 -35.08
N LEU A 94 48.48 -11.59 -36.34
CA LEU A 94 48.83 -10.79 -37.51
C LEU A 94 47.81 -9.69 -37.79
N ALA A 95 46.52 -9.99 -37.61
CA ALA A 95 45.42 -9.05 -37.80
C ALA A 95 44.20 -9.49 -36.99
N THR A 96 43.39 -8.56 -36.50
CA THR A 96 42.18 -8.85 -35.73
C THR A 96 41.22 -7.65 -35.76
N ASN A 97 39.92 -7.92 -35.79
CA ASN A 97 38.87 -6.93 -35.54
C ASN A 97 38.20 -7.11 -34.16
N MET A 98 38.72 -8.03 -33.33
CA MET A 98 38.25 -8.25 -31.96
C MET A 98 38.79 -7.19 -31.00
N ASP A 99 37.97 -6.75 -30.04
CA ASP A 99 38.48 -5.99 -28.90
C ASP A 99 39.35 -6.84 -27.97
N ALA A 100 40.07 -6.19 -27.04
CA ALA A 100 41.01 -6.87 -26.15
C ALA A 100 40.37 -7.99 -25.31
N GLY A 101 39.11 -7.83 -24.89
CA GLY A 101 38.41 -8.84 -24.11
C GLY A 101 38.01 -10.06 -24.96
N HIS A 102 37.52 -9.83 -26.17
CA HIS A 102 37.19 -10.88 -27.13
C HIS A 102 38.44 -11.64 -27.59
N LEU A 103 39.54 -10.93 -27.87
CA LEU A 103 40.81 -11.53 -28.29
C LEU A 103 41.42 -12.40 -27.20
N GLN A 104 41.43 -11.92 -25.95
CA GLN A 104 41.93 -12.71 -24.81
C GLN A 104 41.13 -14.01 -24.66
N ARG A 105 39.80 -13.94 -24.76
CA ARG A 105 38.92 -15.12 -24.65
C ARG A 105 39.11 -16.10 -25.81
N ALA A 106 39.34 -15.59 -27.02
CA ALA A 106 39.69 -16.41 -28.16
C ALA A 106 41.00 -17.18 -27.92
N MET A 107 42.03 -16.52 -27.38
CA MET A 107 43.31 -17.16 -27.05
C MET A 107 43.17 -18.20 -25.93
N GLU A 108 42.40 -17.92 -24.88
CA GLU A 108 42.11 -18.87 -23.79
C GLU A 108 41.37 -20.12 -24.32
N ASN A 109 40.40 -19.91 -25.21
CA ASN A 109 39.66 -21.02 -25.84
C ASN A 109 40.58 -21.92 -26.67
N ARG A 110 41.54 -21.35 -27.43
CA ARG A 110 42.54 -22.14 -28.17
C ARG A 110 43.46 -22.95 -27.26
N GLN A 111 43.71 -22.49 -26.03
CA GLN A 111 44.46 -23.24 -25.02
C GLN A 111 43.62 -24.31 -24.30
N GLY A 112 42.38 -24.55 -24.73
CA GLY A 112 41.46 -25.50 -24.10
C GLY A 112 40.89 -25.02 -22.76
N LYS A 113 41.08 -23.74 -22.41
CA LYS A 113 40.51 -23.15 -21.19
C LYS A 113 39.13 -22.62 -21.53
N THR A 114 38.10 -23.33 -21.07
CA THR A 114 36.71 -22.86 -21.13
C THR A 114 36.30 -22.35 -19.77
N HIS A 115 36.21 -21.04 -19.62
CA HIS A 115 35.64 -20.41 -18.42
C HIS A 115 34.15 -20.13 -18.63
N TRP A 116 33.37 -20.31 -17.58
CA TRP A 116 31.99 -19.84 -17.56
C TRP A 116 32.00 -18.32 -17.43
N HIS A 117 31.36 -17.63 -18.36
CA HIS A 117 31.26 -16.17 -18.35
C HIS A 117 29.79 -15.76 -18.28
N PHE A 118 29.52 -14.71 -17.51
CA PHE A 118 28.18 -14.11 -17.41
C PHE A 118 27.87 -13.37 -18.72
N GLY A 119 26.84 -13.80 -19.44
CA GLY A 119 26.47 -13.28 -20.77
C GLY A 119 26.24 -14.39 -21.79
N TYR A 120 26.55 -14.13 -23.06
CA TYR A 120 26.41 -15.12 -24.14
C TYR A 120 27.62 -16.06 -24.21
N THR A 121 27.32 -17.31 -24.57
CA THR A 121 28.34 -18.27 -24.99
C THR A 121 28.94 -17.82 -26.31
N GLN A 122 30.26 -17.60 -26.32
CA GLN A 122 31.01 -17.32 -27.54
C GLN A 122 31.38 -18.64 -28.19
N TYR A 123 31.12 -18.73 -29.49
CA TYR A 123 31.45 -19.88 -30.31
C TYR A 123 32.61 -19.52 -31.22
N TYR A 124 33.50 -20.49 -31.41
CA TYR A 124 34.73 -20.31 -32.16
C TYR A 124 34.81 -21.37 -33.25
N MET A 125 35.28 -20.96 -34.42
CA MET A 125 35.58 -21.87 -35.52
C MET A 125 36.89 -21.46 -36.16
N THR A 126 37.74 -22.42 -36.50
CA THR A 126 39.03 -22.16 -37.14
C THR A 126 39.00 -22.60 -38.60
N SER A 127 39.59 -21.80 -39.48
CA SER A 127 39.84 -22.14 -40.89
C SER A 127 41.31 -21.90 -41.25
N LYS A 128 41.85 -22.75 -42.10
CA LYS A 128 43.23 -22.65 -42.58
C LYS A 128 43.27 -21.91 -43.92
N LEU A 129 44.17 -20.96 -44.06
CA LEU A 129 44.46 -20.26 -45.31
C LEU A 129 45.41 -21.10 -46.18
N GLN A 130 45.57 -20.71 -47.45
CA GLN A 130 46.38 -21.45 -48.43
C GLN A 130 47.87 -21.57 -48.04
N ASP A 131 48.39 -20.57 -47.33
CA ASP A 131 49.78 -20.50 -46.86
C ASP A 131 50.02 -21.21 -45.51
N GLY A 132 48.98 -21.86 -44.96
CA GLY A 132 49.05 -22.56 -43.68
C GLY A 132 48.83 -21.68 -42.44
N THR A 133 48.61 -20.38 -42.61
CA THR A 133 48.15 -19.51 -41.51
C THR A 133 46.73 -19.87 -41.08
N VAL A 134 46.37 -19.54 -39.83
CA VAL A 134 45.08 -19.93 -39.23
C VAL A 134 44.28 -18.69 -38.90
N CYS A 135 43.06 -18.63 -39.45
CA CYS A 135 42.08 -17.63 -39.09
C CYS A 135 41.06 -18.25 -38.12
N LEU A 136 40.92 -17.64 -36.95
CA LEU A 136 39.90 -18.00 -35.98
C LEU A 136 38.76 -17.00 -36.08
N LEU A 137 37.56 -17.51 -36.35
CA LEU A 137 36.31 -16.77 -36.37
C LEU A 137 35.58 -16.97 -35.04
N GLN A 138 35.07 -15.89 -34.49
CA GLN A 138 34.21 -15.87 -33.32
C GLN A 138 32.83 -15.35 -33.71
N PHE A 139 31.80 -16.02 -33.20
CA PHE A 139 30.42 -15.58 -33.30
C PHE A 139 29.68 -15.81 -31.97
N ASP A 140 28.57 -15.12 -31.79
CA ASP A 140 27.61 -15.32 -30.72
C ASP A 140 26.21 -15.46 -31.32
N TYR A 141 25.26 -16.01 -30.56
CA TYR A 141 23.84 -16.09 -30.98
C TYR A 141 23.04 -14.87 -30.47
N ALA A 142 23.68 -13.71 -30.36
CA ALA A 142 22.97 -12.47 -30.04
C ALA A 142 22.16 -12.01 -31.26
N VAL A 143 21.01 -11.38 -31.03
CA VAL A 143 20.23 -10.72 -32.09
C VAL A 143 20.94 -9.41 -32.43
N PRO A 144 21.67 -9.31 -33.56
CA PRO A 144 22.41 -8.11 -33.90
C PRO A 144 21.45 -7.00 -34.36
N TYR A 145 21.73 -5.76 -33.95
CA TYR A 145 21.11 -4.59 -34.57
C TYR A 145 21.48 -4.52 -36.06
N ALA A 146 20.54 -4.19 -36.94
CA ALA A 146 20.83 -4.08 -38.38
C ALA A 146 21.86 -2.97 -38.67
N ASP A 147 21.78 -1.84 -37.96
CA ASP A 147 22.75 -0.75 -38.06
C ASP A 147 24.04 -1.07 -37.26
N PRO A 148 25.22 -1.12 -37.91
CA PRO A 148 26.50 -1.31 -37.24
C PRO A 148 26.82 -0.27 -36.16
N ALA A 149 26.35 0.98 -36.30
CA ALA A 149 26.61 2.05 -35.33
C ALA A 149 25.90 1.83 -33.99
N LEU A 150 24.76 1.14 -33.98
CA LEU A 150 23.98 0.85 -32.77
C LEU A 150 24.55 -0.31 -31.95
N ARG A 151 25.33 -1.20 -32.58
CA ARG A 151 25.95 -2.37 -31.94
C ARG A 151 26.97 -2.02 -30.86
N GLY A 152 27.56 -0.81 -30.90
CA GLY A 152 28.57 -0.36 -29.93
C GLY A 152 28.05 0.52 -28.78
N VAL A 153 26.79 0.99 -28.84
CA VAL A 153 26.26 1.99 -27.91
C VAL A 153 25.12 1.46 -27.05
N LEU A 154 24.27 0.58 -27.62
CA LEU A 154 23.10 0.06 -26.93
C LEU A 154 23.37 -1.34 -26.35
N PRO A 155 22.82 -1.66 -25.16
CA PRO A 155 22.79 -3.03 -24.65
C PRO A 155 22.09 -3.96 -25.65
N ASP A 156 22.36 -5.27 -25.57
CA ASP A 156 21.71 -6.24 -26.45
C ASP A 156 20.20 -6.12 -26.42
N MET A 157 19.59 -6.26 -27.59
CA MET A 157 18.15 -6.11 -27.77
C MET A 157 17.35 -7.05 -26.85
N GLN A 158 17.84 -8.27 -26.62
CA GLN A 158 17.23 -9.22 -25.69
C GLN A 158 17.19 -8.67 -24.26
N THR A 159 18.26 -8.01 -23.81
CA THR A 159 18.33 -7.40 -22.48
C THR A 159 17.36 -6.24 -22.35
N VAL A 160 17.30 -5.35 -23.35
CA VAL A 160 16.37 -4.22 -23.39
C VAL A 160 14.91 -4.71 -23.37
N HIS A 161 14.59 -5.72 -24.19
CA HIS A 161 13.28 -6.33 -24.25
C HIS A 161 12.88 -7.00 -22.92
N CYS A 162 13.80 -7.73 -22.28
CA CYS A 162 13.56 -8.31 -20.96
C CYS A 162 13.30 -7.25 -19.89
N ILE A 163 14.10 -6.18 -19.84
CA ILE A 163 13.92 -5.08 -18.89
C ILE A 163 12.55 -4.43 -19.08
N LEU A 164 12.18 -4.11 -20.33
CA LEU A 164 10.88 -3.48 -20.60
C LEU A 164 9.71 -4.40 -20.24
N GLY A 165 9.82 -5.70 -20.52
CA GLY A 165 8.82 -6.70 -20.13
C GLY A 165 8.64 -6.78 -18.61
N ILE A 166 9.74 -6.75 -17.84
CA ILE A 166 9.69 -6.70 -16.38
C ILE A 166 9.00 -5.41 -15.91
N LEU A 167 9.37 -4.26 -16.47
CA LEU A 167 8.76 -2.97 -16.11
C LEU A 167 7.24 -2.96 -16.40
N LEU A 168 6.80 -3.53 -17.52
CA LEU A 168 5.39 -3.67 -17.86
C LEU A 168 4.63 -4.57 -16.85
N LEU A 169 5.22 -5.69 -16.46
CA LEU A 169 4.64 -6.57 -15.43
C LEU A 169 4.54 -5.88 -14.07
N VAL A 170 5.60 -5.18 -13.65
CA VAL A 170 5.59 -4.39 -12.42
C VAL A 170 4.51 -3.31 -12.49
N GLY A 171 4.40 -2.60 -13.62
CA GLY A 171 3.36 -1.62 -13.86
C GLY A 171 1.94 -2.19 -13.73
N ALA A 172 1.69 -3.38 -14.29
CA ALA A 172 0.40 -4.07 -14.19
C ALA A 172 0.04 -4.43 -12.73
N VAL A 173 1.01 -4.92 -11.96
CA VAL A 173 0.84 -5.24 -10.53
C VAL A 173 0.57 -3.97 -9.71
N VAL A 174 1.37 -2.92 -9.90
CA VAL A 174 1.21 -1.63 -9.19
C VAL A 174 -0.16 -1.02 -9.50
N TRP A 175 -0.57 -1.02 -10.77
CA TRP A 175 -1.87 -0.50 -11.18
C TRP A 175 -3.04 -1.27 -10.55
N SER A 176 -2.99 -2.61 -10.57
CA SER A 176 -4.01 -3.46 -9.94
C SER A 176 -4.08 -3.25 -8.43
N THR A 177 -2.91 -3.13 -7.78
CA THR A 177 -2.79 -2.88 -6.34
C THR A 177 -3.38 -1.52 -5.98
N HIS A 178 -3.02 -0.47 -6.71
CA HIS A 178 -3.53 0.89 -6.47
C HIS A 178 -5.07 0.96 -6.65
N ARG A 179 -5.62 0.30 -7.68
CA ARG A 179 -7.07 0.25 -7.90
C ARG A 179 -7.82 -0.43 -6.75
N THR A 180 -7.32 -1.58 -6.29
CA THR A 180 -7.96 -2.35 -5.21
C THR A 180 -7.76 -1.68 -3.86
N GLY A 181 -6.57 -1.12 -3.62
CA GLY A 181 -6.25 -0.34 -2.43
C GLY A 181 -7.21 0.83 -2.25
N ARG A 182 -7.43 1.64 -3.28
CA ARG A 182 -8.39 2.77 -3.21
C ARG A 182 -9.82 2.34 -2.89
N PHE A 183 -10.25 1.16 -3.34
CA PHE A 183 -11.56 0.62 -2.98
C PHE A 183 -11.63 0.27 -1.49
N LEU A 184 -10.63 -0.46 -0.98
CA LEU A 184 -10.56 -0.85 0.43
C LEU A 184 -10.46 0.38 1.33
N THR A 185 -9.61 1.35 0.98
CA THR A 185 -9.44 2.61 1.75
C THR A 185 -10.78 3.34 1.93
N ARG A 186 -11.54 3.51 0.84
CA ARG A 186 -12.86 4.16 0.92
C ARG A 186 -13.87 3.41 1.79
N GLU A 187 -13.83 2.08 1.76
CA GLU A 187 -14.72 1.28 2.61
C GLU A 187 -14.26 1.30 4.08
N THR A 188 -12.96 1.38 4.35
CA THR A 188 -12.43 1.57 5.72
C THR A 188 -12.66 2.98 6.26
N GLU A 189 -12.68 4.02 5.42
CA GLU A 189 -12.99 5.39 5.84
C GLU A 189 -14.40 5.48 6.46
N LYS A 190 -15.37 4.71 5.93
CA LYS A 190 -16.72 4.62 6.52
C LYS A 190 -16.70 4.06 7.93
N LEU A 191 -15.92 3.00 8.16
CA LEU A 191 -15.75 2.41 9.50
C LEU A 191 -15.12 3.42 10.46
N THR A 192 -14.08 4.12 10.02
CA THR A 192 -13.41 5.15 10.82
C THR A 192 -14.36 6.30 11.17
N ALA A 193 -15.16 6.77 10.21
CA ALA A 193 -16.14 7.82 10.44
C ALA A 193 -17.20 7.39 11.47
N ALA A 194 -17.76 6.18 11.31
CA ALA A 194 -18.72 5.61 12.25
C ALA A 194 -18.13 5.45 13.67
N ALA A 195 -16.88 4.97 13.76
CA ALA A 195 -16.19 4.84 15.04
C ALA A 195 -15.92 6.21 15.70
N GLN A 196 -15.54 7.22 14.92
CA GLN A 196 -15.34 8.58 15.42
C GLN A 196 -16.63 9.22 15.91
N ALA A 197 -17.75 8.97 15.23
CA ALA A 197 -19.07 9.43 15.66
C ALA A 197 -19.48 8.85 17.03
N VAL A 198 -19.31 7.52 17.20
CA VAL A 198 -19.51 6.86 18.50
C VAL A 198 -18.60 7.47 19.57
N ALA A 199 -17.32 7.69 19.26
CA ALA A 199 -16.36 8.28 20.19
C ALA A 199 -16.71 9.72 20.60
N ARG A 200 -17.27 10.51 19.68
CA ARG A 200 -17.72 11.88 19.93
C ARG A 200 -19.11 11.95 20.58
N LYS A 201 -19.79 10.83 20.75
CA LYS A 201 -21.19 10.74 21.22
C LYS A 201 -22.18 11.49 20.31
N ASP A 202 -21.82 11.65 19.04
CA ASP A 202 -22.65 12.26 18.00
C ASP A 202 -23.13 11.14 17.08
N LEU A 203 -24.21 10.48 17.49
CA LEU A 203 -24.70 9.26 16.84
C LEU A 203 -25.73 9.55 15.75
N ASP A 204 -26.38 10.71 15.82
CA ASP A 204 -27.45 11.11 14.88
C ASP A 204 -26.88 11.47 13.49
N SER A 205 -25.62 11.87 13.41
CA SER A 205 -24.95 12.25 12.16
C SER A 205 -24.31 11.06 11.41
N ALA A 206 -24.29 9.86 12.00
CA ALA A 206 -23.48 8.75 11.52
C ALA A 206 -24.23 7.69 10.71
N VAL A 207 -23.59 7.25 9.62
CA VAL A 207 -24.11 6.20 8.74
C VAL A 207 -23.48 4.86 9.13
N PHE A 208 -24.23 4.00 9.81
CA PHE A 208 -23.78 2.68 10.27
C PHE A 208 -24.19 1.52 9.34
N SER A 209 -24.47 1.81 8.07
CA SER A 209 -24.82 0.77 7.09
C SER A 209 -24.36 1.14 5.68
N GLY A 210 -24.31 0.14 4.79
CA GLY A 210 -23.98 0.36 3.39
C GLY A 210 -22.51 0.16 3.04
N ALA A 211 -21.78 -0.61 3.86
CA ALA A 211 -20.54 -1.21 3.42
C ALA A 211 -20.83 -2.27 2.34
N LYS A 212 -19.94 -2.36 1.35
CA LYS A 212 -20.00 -3.36 0.28
C LYS A 212 -19.38 -4.70 0.70
N VAL A 213 -18.56 -4.67 1.74
CA VAL A 213 -17.87 -5.83 2.32
C VAL A 213 -18.65 -6.31 3.54
N ARG A 214 -18.99 -7.60 3.57
CA ARG A 214 -19.80 -8.19 4.64
C ARG A 214 -19.18 -8.02 6.03
N GLU A 215 -17.87 -8.24 6.14
CA GLU A 215 -17.14 -8.09 7.40
C GLU A 215 -17.16 -6.63 7.88
N TYR A 216 -17.07 -5.65 6.97
CA TYR A 216 -17.18 -4.23 7.32
C TYR A 216 -18.61 -3.84 7.71
N GLU A 217 -19.62 -4.36 7.01
CA GLU A 217 -21.02 -4.15 7.40
C GLU A 217 -21.30 -4.69 8.81
N SER A 218 -20.78 -5.88 9.14
CA SER A 218 -20.90 -6.45 10.48
C SER A 218 -20.23 -5.57 11.53
N THR A 219 -19.07 -4.98 11.23
CA THR A 219 -18.40 -4.05 12.15
C THR A 219 -19.18 -2.75 12.31
N LEU A 220 -19.77 -2.20 11.24
CA LEU A 220 -20.64 -1.03 11.32
C LEU A 220 -21.88 -1.28 12.20
N GLN A 221 -22.51 -2.45 12.07
CA GLN A 221 -23.65 -2.85 12.91
C GLN A 221 -23.26 -3.02 14.39
N ALA A 222 -22.07 -3.55 14.66
CA ALA A 222 -21.54 -3.62 16.02
C ALA A 222 -21.32 -2.23 16.61
N LEU A 223 -20.76 -1.29 15.82
CA LEU A 223 -20.59 0.11 16.24
C LEU A 223 -21.93 0.79 16.50
N GLN A 224 -22.95 0.53 15.68
CA GLN A 224 -24.31 1.02 15.92
C GLN A 224 -24.86 0.51 17.25
N THR A 225 -24.77 -0.80 17.49
CA THR A 225 -25.25 -1.43 18.72
C THR A 225 -24.57 -0.84 19.96
N MET A 226 -23.26 -0.58 19.87
CA MET A 226 -22.50 0.11 20.92
C MET A 226 -22.98 1.55 21.12
N GLY A 227 -23.23 2.28 20.02
CA GLY A 227 -23.81 3.62 20.05
C GLY A 227 -25.17 3.67 20.75
N ASP A 228 -26.08 2.77 20.36
CA ASP A 228 -27.43 2.68 20.94
C ASP A 228 -27.38 2.35 22.44
N ALA A 229 -26.49 1.44 22.85
CA ALA A 229 -26.28 1.11 24.26
C ALA A 229 -25.72 2.30 25.06
N LEU A 230 -24.83 3.09 24.45
CA LEU A 230 -24.27 4.29 25.06
C LEU A 230 -25.35 5.37 25.23
N THR A 231 -26.13 5.66 24.19
CA THR A 231 -27.27 6.59 24.25
C THR A 231 -28.28 6.16 25.30
N GLY A 232 -28.64 4.88 25.32
CA GLY A 232 -29.56 4.34 26.32
C GLY A 232 -29.03 4.47 27.75
N SER A 233 -27.72 4.30 27.96
CA SER A 233 -27.10 4.48 29.28
C SER A 233 -27.07 5.95 29.72
N LEU A 234 -26.74 6.86 28.80
CA LEU A 234 -26.78 8.31 29.06
C LEU A 234 -28.20 8.78 29.38
N GLN A 235 -29.19 8.31 28.63
CA GLN A 235 -30.60 8.65 28.87
C GLN A 235 -31.09 8.14 30.23
N LYS A 236 -30.70 6.91 30.63
CA LYS A 236 -30.99 6.37 31.96
C LYS A 236 -30.34 7.20 33.07
N GLN A 237 -29.07 7.57 32.91
CA GLN A 237 -28.35 8.38 33.89
C GLN A 237 -29.00 9.75 34.05
N TRP A 238 -29.38 10.40 32.95
CA TRP A 238 -30.12 11.66 32.99
C TRP A 238 -31.47 11.49 33.69
N ALA A 239 -32.29 10.50 33.30
CA ALA A 239 -33.58 10.27 33.94
C ALA A 239 -33.46 10.03 35.45
N MET A 240 -32.40 9.34 35.89
CA MET A 240 -32.14 9.12 37.31
C MET A 240 -31.74 10.40 38.03
N GLU A 241 -30.86 11.20 37.44
CA GLU A 241 -30.45 12.50 37.98
C GLU A 241 -31.65 13.45 38.09
N GLN A 242 -32.51 13.49 37.08
CA GLN A 242 -33.73 14.31 37.10
C GLN A 242 -34.69 13.89 38.22
N ARG A 243 -34.91 12.58 38.42
CA ARG A 243 -35.73 12.09 39.55
C ARG A 243 -35.13 12.45 40.89
N GLN A 244 -33.81 12.33 41.05
CA GLN A 244 -33.13 12.70 42.28
C GLN A 244 -33.31 14.20 42.59
N ARG A 245 -33.20 15.06 41.57
CA ARG A 245 -33.47 16.50 41.71
C ARG A 245 -34.91 16.78 42.16
N GLU A 246 -35.89 16.14 41.52
CA GLU A 246 -37.30 16.27 41.88
C GLU A 246 -37.57 15.81 43.32
N GLN A 247 -36.97 14.71 43.75
CA GLN A 247 -37.06 14.22 45.12
C GLN A 247 -36.50 15.24 46.13
N ILE A 248 -35.35 15.84 45.85
CA ILE A 248 -34.75 16.86 46.74
C ILE A 248 -35.64 18.11 46.81
N ILE A 249 -36.23 18.54 45.69
CA ILE A 249 -37.16 19.68 45.66
C ILE A 249 -38.41 19.37 46.49
N GLN A 250 -39.01 18.19 46.32
CA GLN A 250 -40.17 17.77 47.10
C GLN A 250 -39.86 17.64 48.60
N LEU A 251 -38.71 17.04 48.94
CA LEU A 251 -38.25 16.92 50.33
C LEU A 251 -38.08 18.31 50.95
N SER A 252 -37.43 19.23 50.23
CA SER A 252 -37.26 20.61 50.68
C SER A 252 -38.61 21.30 50.91
N HIS A 253 -39.57 21.14 50.00
CA HIS A 253 -40.92 21.67 50.21
C HIS A 253 -41.58 21.10 51.48
N LYS A 254 -41.50 19.78 51.67
CA LYS A 254 -42.08 19.11 52.83
C LYS A 254 -41.42 19.50 54.16
N LEU A 255 -40.11 19.81 54.15
CA LEU A 255 -39.39 20.25 55.34
C LEU A 255 -39.66 21.73 55.70
N LYS A 256 -40.05 22.57 54.73
CA LYS A 256 -40.41 23.97 54.99
C LYS A 256 -41.59 24.09 55.95
N THR A 257 -42.62 23.25 55.79
CA THR A 257 -43.85 23.30 56.61
C THR A 257 -43.60 23.07 58.10
N PRO A 258 -43.00 21.94 58.55
CA PRO A 258 -42.74 21.72 59.97
C PRO A 258 -41.74 22.75 60.53
N LEU A 259 -40.78 23.21 59.72
CA LEU A 259 -39.84 24.26 60.15
C LEU A 259 -40.54 25.59 60.41
N THR A 260 -41.51 25.97 59.58
CA THR A 260 -42.35 27.16 59.78
C THR A 260 -43.20 27.03 61.04
N ILE A 261 -43.69 25.82 61.36
CA ILE A 261 -44.45 25.55 62.59
C ILE A 261 -43.54 25.65 63.83
N ILE A 262 -42.33 25.07 63.78
CA ILE A 262 -41.36 25.14 64.89
C ILE A 262 -40.99 26.59 65.19
N GLU A 263 -40.69 27.37 64.15
CA GLU A 263 -40.37 28.79 64.27
C GLU A 263 -41.55 29.59 64.80
N GLY A 264 -42.75 29.45 64.23
CA GLY A 264 -43.94 30.17 64.70
C GLY A 264 -44.32 29.81 66.15
N ASN A 265 -44.18 28.55 66.56
CA ASN A 265 -44.39 28.16 67.96
C ASN A 265 -43.33 28.76 68.89
N ALA A 266 -42.07 28.83 68.45
CA ALA A 266 -40.99 29.44 69.22
C ALA A 266 -41.12 30.97 69.31
N GLU A 267 -41.60 31.63 68.25
CA GLU A 267 -41.94 33.06 68.25
C GLU A 267 -43.05 33.36 69.26
N LEU A 268 -44.12 32.56 69.29
CA LEU A 268 -45.20 32.69 70.28
C LEU A 268 -44.69 32.49 71.72
N LEU A 269 -43.79 31.52 71.95
CA LEU A 269 -43.15 31.34 73.26
C LEU A 269 -42.29 32.54 73.64
N ALA A 270 -41.59 33.16 72.69
CA ALA A 270 -40.74 34.32 72.95
C ALA A 270 -41.52 35.57 73.40
N GLU A 271 -42.83 35.64 73.10
CA GLU A 271 -43.74 36.72 73.52
C GLU A 271 -44.25 36.55 74.97
N ASP A 272 -43.98 35.42 75.64
CA ASP A 272 -44.40 35.17 77.02
C ASP A 272 -43.47 35.85 78.05
N ASP A 273 -44.03 36.76 78.85
CA ASP A 273 -43.30 37.56 79.85
C ASP A 273 -42.87 36.74 81.08
N ASP A 274 -43.49 35.57 81.33
CA ASP A 274 -43.25 34.73 82.51
C ASP A 274 -42.07 33.73 82.34
N LEU A 275 -41.36 33.76 81.21
CA LEU A 275 -40.21 32.88 80.96
C LEU A 275 -38.99 33.24 81.82
N THR A 276 -38.34 32.23 82.40
CA THR A 276 -37.04 32.39 83.05
C THR A 276 -35.93 32.72 82.04
N ALA A 277 -34.82 33.29 82.51
CA ALA A 277 -33.68 33.62 81.65
C ALA A 277 -33.12 32.41 80.88
N GLU A 278 -33.11 31.21 81.49
CA GLU A 278 -32.67 29.97 80.84
C GLU A 278 -33.65 29.51 79.75
N GLN A 279 -34.96 29.66 79.97
CA GLN A 279 -35.97 29.33 78.96
C GLN A 279 -35.92 30.30 77.78
N LYS A 280 -35.70 31.60 78.02
CA LYS A 280 -35.49 32.59 76.95
C LYS A 280 -34.30 32.24 76.06
N ALA A 281 -33.17 31.86 76.67
CA ALA A 281 -31.98 31.43 75.92
C ALA A 281 -32.23 30.16 75.08
N GLN A 282 -33.06 29.22 75.57
CA GLN A 282 -33.45 28.02 74.81
C GLN A 282 -34.36 28.35 73.63
N VAL A 283 -35.35 29.23 73.81
CA VAL A 283 -36.24 29.69 72.73
C VAL A 283 -35.43 30.40 71.63
N GLU A 284 -34.50 31.27 72.01
CA GLU A 284 -33.60 31.94 71.06
C GLU A 284 -32.73 30.94 70.29
N SER A 285 -32.23 29.89 70.96
CA SER A 285 -31.48 28.81 70.30
C SER A 285 -32.34 28.03 69.30
N ILE A 286 -33.61 27.76 69.61
CA ILE A 286 -34.57 27.11 68.69
C ILE A 286 -34.80 27.99 67.47
N LEU A 287 -35.05 29.28 67.65
CA LEU A 287 -35.25 30.24 66.55
C LEU A 287 -34.00 30.32 65.65
N GLN A 288 -32.80 30.46 66.22
CA GLN A 288 -31.56 30.44 65.45
C GLN A 288 -31.36 29.12 64.70
N GLY A 289 -31.61 27.99 65.35
CA GLY A 289 -31.49 26.66 64.72
C GLY A 289 -32.48 26.47 63.57
N ALA A 290 -33.71 26.95 63.73
CA ALA A 290 -34.73 26.90 62.69
C ALA A 290 -34.34 27.76 61.47
N GLU A 291 -33.85 28.97 61.70
CA GLU A 291 -33.45 29.88 60.63
C GLU A 291 -32.16 29.40 59.91
N GLN A 292 -31.20 28.85 60.64
CA GLN A 292 -30.02 28.19 60.04
C GLN A 292 -30.45 27.02 59.15
N THR A 293 -31.35 26.16 59.63
CA THR A 293 -31.86 25.02 58.86
C THR A 293 -32.59 25.50 57.61
N ARG A 294 -33.39 26.57 57.70
CA ARG A 294 -34.07 27.18 56.54
C ARG A 294 -33.07 27.69 55.51
N THR A 295 -32.02 28.36 55.97
CA THR A 295 -30.94 28.87 55.11
C THR A 295 -30.24 27.74 54.37
N TYR A 296 -29.87 26.66 55.05
CA TYR A 296 -29.26 25.49 54.40
C TYR A 296 -30.19 24.84 53.37
N LEU A 297 -31.47 24.72 53.71
CA LEU A 297 -32.48 24.16 52.82
C LEU A 297 -32.67 25.01 51.54
N GLY A 298 -32.59 26.34 51.68
CA GLY A 298 -32.57 27.29 50.57
C GLY A 298 -31.35 27.10 49.66
N LYS A 299 -30.16 26.90 50.23
CA LYS A 299 -28.93 26.64 49.46
C LYS A 299 -29.00 25.34 48.66
N ILE A 300 -29.42 24.24 49.29
CA ILE A 300 -29.58 22.93 48.62
C ILE A 300 -30.58 23.03 47.46
N ARG A 301 -31.71 23.70 47.69
CA ARG A 301 -32.71 23.93 46.64
C ARG A 301 -32.16 24.74 45.47
N ALA A 302 -31.41 25.81 45.74
CA ALA A 302 -30.80 26.64 44.71
C ALA A 302 -29.81 25.83 43.84
N GLU A 303 -28.96 25.01 44.47
CA GLU A 303 -27.98 24.16 43.80
C GLU A 303 -28.64 23.11 42.88
N VAL A 304 -29.75 22.54 43.33
CA VAL A 304 -30.54 21.57 42.55
C VAL A 304 -31.37 22.22 41.43
N GLN A 305 -31.72 23.49 41.55
CA GLN A 305 -32.44 24.24 40.51
C GLN A 305 -31.52 24.79 39.42
N THR A 306 -30.22 24.93 39.67
CA THR A 306 -29.24 25.31 38.64
C THR A 306 -29.25 24.28 37.49
N PRO A 307 -29.51 24.71 36.24
CA PRO A 307 -29.60 23.78 35.11
C PRO A 307 -28.26 23.08 34.85
N LEU A 308 -28.33 21.80 34.47
CA LEU A 308 -27.15 21.02 34.10
C LEU A 308 -26.48 21.61 32.86
N ARG A 309 -25.14 21.69 32.89
CA ARG A 309 -24.31 22.07 31.72
C ARG A 309 -24.57 21.20 30.49
N TYR A 310 -25.13 20.00 30.66
CA TYR A 310 -25.43 19.08 29.56
C TYR A 310 -26.43 19.65 28.53
N LYS A 311 -27.42 20.44 28.96
CA LYS A 311 -28.36 21.10 28.03
C LYS A 311 -27.68 22.07 27.06
N ARG A 312 -26.52 22.64 27.44
CA ARG A 312 -25.81 23.62 26.60
C ARG A 312 -25.11 22.99 25.39
N ASN A 313 -24.78 21.70 25.48
CA ASN A 313 -23.99 21.00 24.45
C ASN A 313 -24.85 20.09 23.55
N ALA A 314 -26.12 19.84 23.90
CA ALA A 314 -27.06 19.08 23.07
C ALA A 314 -27.99 19.97 22.21
N GLU A 315 -27.97 21.29 22.44
CA GLU A 315 -28.76 22.29 21.71
C GLU A 315 -27.88 23.19 20.79
N GLN A 316 -26.60 22.85 20.59
CA GLN A 316 -25.67 23.48 19.63
C GLN A 316 -25.17 22.45 18.62
#